data_AF-A0A6N8Z8X6-F1
#
_entry.id   AF-A0A6N8Z8X6-F1
#
_cell.length_a   1.000
_cell.length_b   1.000
_cell.length_c   1.000
_cell.angle_alpha   90.00
_cell.angle_beta   90.00
_cell.angle_gamma   90.00
#
_symmetry.space_group_name_H-M   'P 1'
#
loop_
_entity.id
_entity.type
_entity.pdbx_description
1 polymer ?
#
loop_
_entity_poly.entity_id
_entity_poly.type
_entity_poly.pdbx_seq_one_letter_code
_entity_poly.pdbx_strand_id
1 'polypeptide(L)'
;MLKCAQFPDAPSIYRDLDMPHNFWMINCNNHNFDITQDMGFSQQGLKAEYRRKVQRVEPGDRIIYYVSGQRVFTATATVTRGYEEVRSTPWVKEGKTTWPYLIHIKPDVVLNREQYIDAGLIAYRLEYLRKWPPEDWHMAFQGNLHLLSKGDFFLLETEMMKLKHGREEALRRADVEIAAETERVNAQRERRRRNAERDTARAPRPRNEPAPEAAERKTDEPSAANEEATAVTRDQSPPGRNRPNGRGRRPQSRGRNRQTAPNTPKFDDD
;
A
#
# COMPACT_ATOMS: atom_id res chain seq x y z
N MET A 1 -1.90 66.22 -11.47
CA MET A 1 -1.96 65.61 -10.13
C MET A 1 -3.22 64.76 -10.05
N LEU A 2 -3.14 63.48 -10.45
CA LEU A 2 -4.27 62.56 -10.31
C LEU A 2 -4.30 62.00 -8.88
N LYS A 3 -5.42 62.22 -8.20
CA LYS A 3 -5.73 61.63 -6.90
C LYS A 3 -5.80 60.11 -7.04
N CYS A 4 -4.94 59.41 -6.31
CA CYS A 4 -5.08 57.98 -6.07
C CYS A 4 -6.42 57.74 -5.38
N ALA A 5 -7.31 56.98 -6.03
CA ALA A 5 -8.50 56.47 -5.39
C ALA A 5 -8.07 55.46 -4.32
N GLN A 6 -8.30 55.80 -3.06
CA GLN A 6 -8.34 54.85 -1.96
C GLN A 6 -9.42 53.81 -2.29
N PHE A 7 -8.98 52.59 -2.57
CA PHE A 7 -9.87 51.42 -2.56
C PHE A 7 -10.33 51.19 -1.12
N PRO A 8 -11.64 50.97 -0.88
CA PRO A 8 -12.14 50.69 0.47
C PRO A 8 -11.63 49.32 0.95
N ASP A 9 -11.25 49.26 2.22
CA ASP A 9 -10.76 48.08 2.94
C ASP A 9 -11.61 46.84 2.63
N ALA A 10 -11.02 45.88 1.92
CA ALA A 10 -11.59 44.56 1.75
C ALA A 10 -11.61 43.85 3.11
N PRO A 11 -12.69 43.12 3.46
CA PRO A 11 -12.79 42.39 4.72
C PRO A 11 -11.63 41.38 4.84
N SER A 12 -10.97 41.40 6.01
CA SER A 12 -9.79 40.63 6.43
C SER A 12 -9.91 39.09 6.36
N ILE A 13 -10.94 38.54 5.72
CA ILE A 13 -11.21 37.09 5.66
C ILE A 13 -10.43 36.36 4.54
N TYR A 14 -9.68 37.10 3.71
CA TYR A 14 -8.90 36.55 2.59
C TYR A 14 -7.37 36.57 2.82
N ARG A 15 -6.89 36.89 4.02
CA ARG A 15 -5.45 36.75 4.35
C ARG A 15 -5.03 35.33 4.74
N ASP A 16 -6.00 34.42 4.93
CA ASP A 16 -5.78 33.10 5.55
C ASP A 16 -5.95 31.91 4.57
N LEU A 17 -5.96 32.17 3.26
CA LEU A 17 -5.99 31.11 2.24
C LEU A 17 -4.68 31.17 1.44
N ASP A 18 -3.74 30.28 1.79
CA ASP A 18 -2.66 29.68 0.96
C ASP A 18 -1.25 29.61 1.55
N MET A 19 -1.03 29.81 2.85
CA MET A 19 0.16 29.26 3.49
C MET A 19 -0.16 28.37 4.68
N PRO A 20 0.40 27.14 4.73
CA PRO A 20 0.30 26.32 5.91
C PRO A 20 0.95 27.04 7.09
N HIS A 21 0.18 27.22 8.16
CA HIS A 21 0.62 27.98 9.33
C HIS A 21 1.67 27.19 10.11
N ASN A 22 1.44 25.88 10.30
CA ASN A 22 2.37 24.98 10.99
C ASN A 22 2.60 23.68 10.23
N PHE A 23 3.77 23.09 10.49
CA PHE A 23 4.17 21.79 9.98
C PHE A 23 4.31 20.84 11.15
N TRP A 24 3.57 19.74 11.10
CA TRP A 24 3.55 18.75 12.16
C TRP A 24 4.07 17.41 11.67
N MET A 25 4.64 16.63 12.58
CA MET A 25 4.94 15.23 12.37
C MET A 25 4.16 14.40 13.37
N ILE A 26 3.43 13.40 12.85
CA ILE A 26 2.68 12.43 13.63
C ILE A 26 3.49 11.14 13.68
N ASN A 27 3.89 10.75 14.88
CA ASN A 27 4.47 9.44 15.12
C ASN A 27 3.35 8.43 15.46
N CYS A 28 3.32 7.35 14.71
CA CYS A 28 2.39 6.24 14.88
C CYS A 28 3.13 4.88 14.87
N ASN A 29 2.47 3.87 15.42
CA ASN A 29 2.92 2.49 15.33
C ASN A 29 2.45 1.89 13.98
N ASN A 30 3.15 0.86 13.48
CA ASN A 30 2.82 0.15 12.24
C ASN A 30 1.34 -0.23 12.15
N HIS A 31 0.80 -0.83 13.22
CA HIS A 31 -0.58 -1.31 13.22
C HIS A 31 -1.62 -0.16 13.17
N ASN A 32 -1.37 0.92 13.92
CA ASN A 32 -2.24 2.09 13.92
C ASN A 32 -2.15 2.87 12.61
N PHE A 33 -0.97 2.85 11.97
CA PHE A 33 -0.77 3.42 10.65
C PHE A 33 -1.56 2.65 9.59
N ASP A 34 -1.54 1.31 9.62
CA ASP A 34 -2.32 0.47 8.70
C ASP A 34 -3.82 0.78 8.79
N ILE A 35 -4.36 0.95 10.00
CA ILE A 35 -5.76 1.38 10.22
C ILE A 35 -6.03 2.75 9.57
N THR A 36 -5.15 3.74 9.77
CA THR A 36 -5.29 5.06 9.13
C THR A 36 -5.23 4.98 7.60
N GLN A 37 -4.34 4.13 7.08
CA GLN A 37 -4.18 3.91 5.64
C GLN A 37 -5.43 3.26 5.03
N ASP A 38 -6.00 2.26 5.70
CA ASP A 38 -7.23 1.57 5.28
C ASP A 38 -8.45 2.51 5.28
N MET A 39 -8.47 3.49 6.18
CA MET A 39 -9.45 4.58 6.19
C MET A 39 -9.18 5.70 5.15
N GLY A 40 -8.14 5.54 4.33
CA GLY A 40 -7.78 6.46 3.26
C GLY A 40 -7.28 7.83 3.74
N PHE A 41 -6.67 7.90 4.93
CA PHE A 41 -6.22 9.17 5.55
C PHE A 41 -7.33 10.22 5.62
N SER A 42 -8.53 9.81 5.98
CA SER A 42 -9.67 10.72 6.18
C SER A 42 -9.66 11.38 7.57
N GLN A 43 -9.19 10.65 8.57
CA GLN A 43 -9.16 11.08 9.96
C GLN A 43 -7.90 10.56 10.66
N GLN A 44 -7.43 11.30 11.66
CA GLN A 44 -6.31 10.89 12.49
C GLN A 44 -6.59 11.12 13.96
N GLY A 45 -6.44 10.07 14.77
CA GLY A 45 -6.50 10.14 16.22
C GLY A 45 -5.19 10.66 16.81
N LEU A 46 -5.30 11.49 17.85
CA LEU A 46 -4.20 12.07 18.61
C LEU A 46 -4.33 11.73 20.09
N LYS A 47 -3.19 11.47 20.74
CA LYS A 47 -3.15 11.07 22.16
C LYS A 47 -3.56 12.23 23.07
N ALA A 48 -4.26 11.90 24.17
CA ALA A 48 -4.73 12.88 25.16
C ALA A 48 -3.58 13.73 25.76
N GLU A 49 -2.42 13.11 25.93
CA GLU A 49 -1.20 13.69 26.51
C GLU A 49 -0.73 14.95 25.78
N TYR A 50 -1.05 15.09 24.49
CA TYR A 50 -0.64 16.21 23.66
C TYR A 50 -1.73 17.26 23.44
N ARG A 51 -2.79 17.30 24.28
CA ARG A 51 -3.93 18.24 24.16
C ARG A 51 -3.52 19.67 23.76
N ARG A 52 -2.54 20.26 24.44
CA ARG A 52 -2.07 21.63 24.18
C ARG A 52 -1.50 21.83 22.78
N LYS A 53 -0.87 20.79 22.20
CA LYS A 53 -0.36 20.82 20.82
C LYS A 53 -1.49 20.59 19.83
N VAL A 54 -2.38 19.64 20.11
CA VAL A 54 -3.56 19.35 19.28
C VAL A 54 -4.45 20.58 19.12
N GLN A 55 -4.63 21.36 20.19
CA GLN A 55 -5.39 22.61 20.16
C GLN A 55 -4.80 23.71 19.26
N ARG A 56 -3.52 23.60 18.89
CA ARG A 56 -2.84 24.53 17.98
C ARG A 56 -2.89 24.07 16.52
N VAL A 57 -3.41 22.87 16.27
CA VAL A 57 -3.56 22.36 14.92
C VAL A 57 -4.76 23.05 14.29
N GLU A 58 -4.50 23.79 13.23
CA GLU A 58 -5.51 24.56 12.50
C GLU A 58 -5.73 23.97 11.10
N PRO A 59 -6.93 24.12 10.51
CA PRO A 59 -7.14 23.80 9.11
C PRO A 59 -6.11 24.52 8.22
N GLY A 60 -5.53 23.81 7.26
CA GLY A 60 -4.44 24.32 6.41
C GLY A 60 -3.05 23.93 6.89
N ASP A 61 -2.89 23.48 8.14
CA ASP A 61 -1.63 22.90 8.60
C ASP A 61 -1.27 21.63 7.83
N ARG A 62 0.03 21.35 7.73
CA ARG A 62 0.52 20.16 7.02
C ARG A 62 1.13 19.18 7.99
N ILE A 63 0.87 17.91 7.75
CA ILE A 63 1.31 16.81 8.60
C ILE A 63 2.13 15.82 7.79
N ILE A 64 3.14 15.26 8.41
CA ILE A 64 3.91 14.13 7.88
C ILE A 64 3.83 12.95 8.85
N TYR A 65 3.69 11.76 8.28
CA TYR A 65 3.61 10.52 9.03
C TYR A 65 4.98 9.88 9.20
N TYR A 66 5.32 9.62 10.46
CA TYR A 66 6.47 8.85 10.86
C TYR A 66 6.00 7.57 11.56
N VAL A 67 6.53 6.44 11.11
CA VAL A 67 6.18 5.13 11.67
C VAL A 67 7.34 4.62 12.51
N SER A 68 7.21 4.71 13.83
CA SER A 68 8.30 4.42 14.78
C SER A 68 8.83 2.98 14.72
N GLY A 69 7.96 2.00 14.44
CA GLY A 69 8.35 0.59 14.43
C GLY A 69 9.34 0.24 13.32
N GLN A 70 9.18 0.85 12.14
CA GLN A 70 10.08 0.69 10.99
C GLN A 70 11.07 1.84 10.83
N ARG A 71 10.87 2.95 11.57
CA ARG A 71 11.65 4.19 11.48
C ARG A 71 11.61 4.79 10.08
N VAL A 72 10.41 4.87 9.51
CA VAL A 72 10.23 5.36 8.15
C VAL A 72 9.23 6.51 8.08
N PHE A 73 9.40 7.37 7.08
CA PHE A 73 8.39 8.35 6.67
C PHE A 73 7.55 7.78 5.53
N THR A 74 6.23 7.96 5.62
CA THR A 74 5.27 7.22 4.77
C THR A 74 4.35 8.10 3.96
N ALA A 75 3.83 9.18 4.53
CA ALA A 75 2.84 10.02 3.86
C ALA A 75 2.84 11.46 4.38
N THR A 76 2.39 12.38 3.55
CA THR A 76 2.02 13.74 3.92
C THR A 76 0.52 13.94 3.74
N ALA A 77 -0.05 14.79 4.59
CA ALA A 77 -1.46 15.17 4.50
C ALA A 77 -1.64 16.62 4.95
N THR A 78 -2.73 17.22 4.52
CA THR A 78 -3.15 18.56 4.93
C THR A 78 -4.36 18.45 5.86
N VAL A 79 -4.35 19.20 6.95
CA VAL A 79 -5.46 19.26 7.90
C VAL A 79 -6.62 20.01 7.26
N THR A 80 -7.78 19.37 7.21
CA THR A 80 -9.00 19.96 6.63
C THR A 80 -9.93 20.51 7.70
N ARG A 81 -9.95 19.90 8.89
CA ARG A 81 -10.68 20.40 10.05
C ARG A 81 -9.84 20.24 11.31
N GLY A 82 -9.99 21.22 12.20
CA GLY A 82 -9.34 21.21 13.51
C GLY A 82 -9.81 20.06 14.40
N TYR A 83 -9.35 20.07 15.65
CA TYR A 83 -9.57 18.96 16.57
C TYR A 83 -11.03 18.83 17.03
N GLU A 84 -11.51 17.60 17.13
CA GLU A 84 -12.79 17.20 17.69
C GLU A 84 -12.55 16.19 18.83
N GLU A 85 -13.36 16.25 19.89
CA GLU A 85 -13.29 15.29 20.99
C GLU A 85 -14.29 14.15 20.78
N VAL A 86 -13.78 12.93 20.64
CA VAL A 86 -14.54 11.73 20.30
C VAL A 86 -14.41 10.67 21.39
N ARG A 87 -15.52 10.03 21.74
CA ARG A 87 -15.58 9.01 22.80
C ARG A 87 -15.03 7.64 22.39
N SER A 88 -15.13 7.29 21.12
CA SER A 88 -14.70 5.99 20.59
C SER A 88 -13.93 6.19 19.29
N THR A 89 -12.77 5.55 19.21
CA THR A 89 -11.89 5.65 18.06
C THR A 89 -11.47 4.27 17.55
N PRO A 90 -11.21 4.13 16.23
CA PRO A 90 -10.82 2.87 15.62
C PRO A 90 -9.39 2.43 15.97
N TRP A 91 -8.53 3.34 16.45
CA TRP A 91 -7.14 3.04 16.77
C TRP A 91 -6.99 2.19 18.03
N VAL A 92 -6.04 1.25 18.00
CA VAL A 92 -5.74 0.38 19.13
C VAL A 92 -5.10 1.20 20.24
N LYS A 93 -5.61 1.01 21.47
CA LYS A 93 -5.06 1.66 22.66
C LYS A 93 -3.66 1.13 22.94
N GLU A 94 -2.72 2.04 23.15
CA GLU A 94 -1.36 1.70 23.59
C GLU A 94 -1.31 1.85 25.12
N GLY A 95 -1.45 0.73 25.83
CA GLY A 95 -1.47 0.72 27.30
C GLY A 95 -2.69 1.43 27.87
N LYS A 96 -2.47 2.50 28.65
CA LYS A 96 -3.54 3.32 29.25
C LYS A 96 -3.97 4.50 28.35
N THR A 97 -3.26 4.72 27.25
CA THR A 97 -3.48 5.91 26.42
C THR A 97 -4.73 5.74 25.58
N THR A 98 -5.65 6.69 25.73
CA THR A 98 -6.83 6.83 24.88
C THR A 98 -6.55 7.87 23.80
N TRP A 99 -7.28 7.76 22.69
CA TRP A 99 -7.24 8.69 21.56
C TRP A 99 -8.53 9.54 21.54
N PRO A 100 -8.71 10.49 22.48
CA PRO A 100 -9.94 11.27 22.57
C PRO A 100 -10.02 12.38 21.51
N TYR A 101 -8.89 12.75 20.88
CA TYR A 101 -8.86 13.85 19.92
C TYR A 101 -8.74 13.34 18.51
N LEU A 102 -9.56 13.85 17.62
CA LEU A 102 -9.62 13.52 16.20
C LEU A 102 -9.36 14.77 15.38
N ILE A 103 -8.56 14.66 14.33
CA ILE A 103 -8.45 15.70 13.30
C ILE A 103 -8.87 15.12 11.95
N HIS A 104 -9.48 15.95 11.10
CA HIS A 104 -9.76 15.56 9.72
C HIS A 104 -8.61 15.99 8.84
N ILE A 105 -8.21 15.10 7.95
CA ILE A 105 -7.02 15.27 7.12
C ILE A 105 -7.35 14.83 5.70
N LYS A 106 -6.54 15.30 4.76
CA LYS A 106 -6.58 14.91 3.36
C LYS A 106 -5.17 14.51 2.94
N PRO A 107 -4.96 13.31 2.39
CA PRO A 107 -3.64 12.89 1.93
C PRO A 107 -3.18 13.75 0.75
N ASP A 108 -1.92 14.18 0.79
CA ASP A 108 -1.26 14.89 -0.30
C ASP A 108 -0.36 13.92 -1.08
N VAL A 109 0.63 13.34 -0.40
CA VAL A 109 1.54 12.34 -0.96
C VAL A 109 1.52 11.11 -0.07
N VAL A 110 1.18 9.96 -0.64
CA VAL A 110 1.21 8.67 0.05
C VAL A 110 2.20 7.78 -0.68
N LEU A 111 3.18 7.25 0.04
CA LEU A 111 4.16 6.31 -0.49
C LEU A 111 3.68 4.88 -0.30
N ASN A 112 4.08 3.99 -1.20
CA ASN A 112 3.91 2.55 -1.00
C ASN A 112 4.97 2.02 -0.04
N ARG A 113 4.74 0.83 0.54
CA ARG A 113 5.67 0.18 1.49
C ARG A 113 7.09 0.03 0.94
N GLU A 114 7.25 -0.18 -0.36
CA GLU A 114 8.54 -0.27 -1.04
C GLU A 114 9.28 1.07 -1.20
N GLN A 115 8.55 2.18 -1.08
CA GLN A 115 9.04 3.54 -1.31
C GLN A 115 9.16 4.35 -0.03
N TYR A 116 8.89 3.73 1.12
CA TYR A 116 9.05 4.38 2.41
C TYR A 116 10.48 4.90 2.58
N ILE A 117 10.58 6.12 3.09
CA ILE A 117 11.87 6.74 3.31
C ILE A 117 12.36 6.30 4.67
N ASP A 118 13.49 5.60 4.71
CA ASP A 118 14.21 5.35 5.96
C ASP A 118 14.60 6.70 6.58
N ALA A 119 14.08 6.94 7.78
CA ALA A 119 14.34 8.17 8.49
C ALA A 119 15.82 8.32 8.83
N GLY A 120 16.60 7.24 8.98
CA GLY A 120 18.04 7.30 9.18
C GLY A 120 18.79 7.96 8.02
N LEU A 121 18.30 7.86 6.79
CA LEU A 121 18.94 8.48 5.61
C LEU A 121 18.76 10.00 5.57
N ILE A 122 17.66 10.50 6.14
CA ILE A 122 17.34 11.93 6.13
C ILE A 122 17.59 12.58 7.49
N ALA A 123 17.65 11.81 8.58
CA ALA A 123 17.73 12.29 9.95
C ALA A 123 18.82 13.35 10.16
N TYR A 124 20.02 13.09 9.67
CA TYR A 124 21.18 14.00 9.79
C TYR A 124 21.02 15.34 9.05
N ARG A 125 20.07 15.43 8.11
CA ARG A 125 19.77 16.63 7.32
C ARG A 125 18.65 17.47 7.95
N LEU A 126 17.91 16.92 8.91
CA LEU A 126 16.80 17.62 9.56
C LEU A 126 17.32 18.56 10.63
N GLU A 127 16.91 19.82 10.57
CA GLU A 127 17.21 20.83 11.58
C GLU A 127 16.62 20.42 12.95
N TYR A 128 15.46 19.77 12.94
CA TYR A 128 14.80 19.21 14.12
C TYR A 128 15.71 18.30 14.95
N LEU A 129 16.60 17.55 14.29
CA LEU A 129 17.50 16.59 14.93
C LEU A 129 18.88 17.14 15.26
N ARG A 130 19.17 18.40 14.92
CA ARG A 130 20.50 19.03 15.12
C ARG A 130 20.98 19.03 16.58
N LYS A 131 20.05 18.96 17.53
CA LYS A 131 20.35 18.96 18.98
C LYS A 131 20.60 17.56 19.55
N TRP A 132 20.31 16.50 18.80
CA TRP A 132 20.43 15.13 19.25
C TRP A 132 21.73 14.49 18.77
N PRO A 133 22.35 13.61 19.58
CA PRO A 133 23.44 12.79 19.12
C PRO A 133 23.04 11.99 17.87
N PRO A 134 23.92 11.87 16.87
CA PRO A 134 23.59 11.22 15.61
C PRO A 134 23.27 9.72 15.74
N GLU A 135 23.62 9.07 16.85
CA GLU A 135 23.29 7.68 17.17
C GLU A 135 21.88 7.53 17.78
N ASP A 136 21.46 8.52 18.56
CA ASP A 136 20.22 8.51 19.34
C ASP A 136 19.10 9.36 18.74
N TRP A 137 19.24 9.77 17.48
CA TRP A 137 18.27 10.62 16.78
C TRP A 137 16.82 10.14 16.88
N HIS A 138 16.61 8.83 16.87
CA HIS A 138 15.28 8.21 16.92
C HIS A 138 14.53 8.52 18.23
N MET A 139 15.25 8.86 19.30
CA MET A 139 14.68 9.29 20.57
C MET A 139 13.99 10.66 20.47
N ALA A 140 14.43 11.52 19.55
CA ALA A 140 13.80 12.82 19.31
C ALA A 140 12.34 12.70 18.83
N PHE A 141 12.02 11.59 18.17
CA PHE A 141 10.68 11.32 17.67
C PHE A 141 9.78 10.61 18.67
N GLN A 142 10.22 10.40 19.92
CA GLN A 142 9.36 9.86 20.96
C GLN A 142 8.18 10.77 21.25
N GLY A 143 6.99 10.18 21.32
CA GLY A 143 5.74 10.91 21.45
C GLY A 143 5.01 11.07 20.14
N ASN A 144 3.70 11.35 20.20
CA ASN A 144 2.81 11.22 19.05
C ASN A 144 2.78 12.45 18.12
N LEU A 145 3.02 13.66 18.64
CA LEU A 145 2.90 14.90 17.85
C LEU A 145 4.10 15.83 18.06
N HIS A 146 4.74 16.19 16.95
CA HIS A 146 5.94 17.01 16.89
C HIS A 146 5.76 18.18 15.94
N LEU A 147 6.35 19.33 16.27
CA LEU A 147 6.35 20.51 15.41
C LEU A 147 7.66 20.52 14.62
N LEU A 148 7.57 20.63 13.29
CA LEU A 148 8.70 20.69 12.38
C LEU A 148 8.92 22.11 11.87
N SER A 149 10.15 22.40 11.45
CA SER A 149 10.43 23.62 10.70
C SER A 149 9.88 23.49 9.26
N LYS A 150 9.62 24.64 8.63
CA LYS A 150 9.22 24.70 7.22
C LYS A 150 10.24 23.97 6.34
N GLY A 151 11.53 24.22 6.56
CA GLY A 151 12.61 23.62 5.78
C GLY A 151 12.63 22.09 5.86
N ASP A 152 12.49 21.54 7.06
CA ASP A 152 12.48 20.10 7.31
C ASP A 152 11.30 19.41 6.62
N PHE A 153 10.12 20.02 6.69
CA PHE A 153 8.93 19.48 6.05
C PHE A 153 9.08 19.43 4.53
N PHE A 154 9.50 20.54 3.91
CA PHE A 154 9.68 20.59 2.45
C PHE A 154 10.80 19.66 1.98
N LEU A 155 11.85 19.48 2.77
CA LEU A 155 12.90 18.52 2.47
C LEU A 155 12.31 17.10 2.38
N LEU A 156 11.56 16.68 3.39
CA LEU A 156 10.93 15.36 3.42
C LEU A 156 9.93 15.19 2.28
N GLU A 157 9.05 16.16 2.07
CA GLU A 157 8.05 16.13 1.01
C GLU A 157 8.70 16.02 -0.38
N THR A 158 9.75 16.80 -0.63
CA THR A 158 10.46 16.77 -1.92
C THR A 158 11.06 15.39 -2.19
N GLU A 159 11.66 14.76 -1.18
CA GLU A 159 12.18 13.40 -1.30
C GLU A 159 11.07 12.38 -1.54
N MET A 160 9.91 12.52 -0.87
CA MET A 160 8.75 11.65 -1.13
C MET A 160 8.24 11.80 -2.57
N MET A 161 8.11 13.03 -3.05
CA MET A 161 7.67 13.30 -4.42
C MET A 161 8.64 12.69 -5.43
N LYS A 162 9.95 12.82 -5.24
CA LYS A 162 10.95 12.20 -6.13
C LYS A 162 10.80 10.68 -6.20
N LEU A 163 10.63 10.02 -5.06
CA LEU A 163 10.47 8.55 -5.01
C LEU A 163 9.17 8.09 -5.65
N LYS A 164 8.09 8.86 -5.48
CA LYS A 164 6.79 8.56 -6.10
C LYS A 164 6.87 8.66 -7.62
N HIS A 165 7.32 9.79 -8.15
CA HIS A 165 7.40 10.01 -9.59
C HIS A 165 8.42 9.09 -10.27
N GLY A 166 9.61 8.91 -9.67
CA GLY A 166 10.64 8.02 -10.23
C GLY A 166 10.16 6.57 -10.39
N ARG A 167 9.33 6.07 -9.46
CA ARG A 167 8.71 4.76 -9.56
C ARG A 167 7.59 4.72 -10.60
N GLU A 168 6.72 5.72 -10.64
CA GLU A 168 5.65 5.80 -11.64
C GLU A 168 6.23 5.85 -13.06
N GLU A 169 7.34 6.54 -13.27
CA GLU A 169 8.06 6.55 -14.54
C GLU A 169 8.70 5.20 -14.86
N ALA A 170 9.33 4.56 -13.87
CA ALA A 170 9.91 3.23 -14.04
C ALA A 170 8.85 2.18 -14.40
N LEU A 171 7.68 2.23 -13.75
CA LEU A 171 6.54 1.35 -14.05
C LEU A 171 6.01 1.60 -15.47
N ARG A 172 5.81 2.87 -15.85
CA ARG A 172 5.39 3.22 -17.22
C ARG A 172 6.37 2.70 -18.29
N ARG A 173 7.68 2.76 -18.03
CA ARG A 173 8.70 2.23 -18.95
C ARG A 173 8.61 0.70 -19.06
N ALA A 174 8.43 0.00 -17.94
CA ALA A 174 8.28 -1.45 -17.94
C ALA A 174 7.03 -1.90 -18.70
N ASP A 175 5.90 -1.20 -18.57
CA ASP A 175 4.67 -1.52 -19.29
C ASP A 175 4.84 -1.41 -20.81
N VAL A 176 5.56 -0.38 -21.29
CA VAL A 176 5.88 -0.20 -22.72
C VAL A 176 6.77 -1.34 -23.23
N GLU A 177 7.75 -1.77 -22.43
CA GLU A 177 8.63 -2.89 -22.78
C GLU A 177 7.87 -4.22 -22.86
N ILE A 178 6.99 -4.49 -21.89
CA ILE A 178 6.13 -5.68 -21.88
C ILE A 178 5.19 -5.69 -23.10
N ALA A 179 4.59 -4.55 -23.44
CA ALA A 179 3.72 -4.44 -24.61
C ALA A 179 4.49 -4.70 -25.92
N ALA A 180 5.67 -4.11 -26.08
CA ALA A 180 6.53 -4.32 -27.24
C ALA A 180 6.97 -5.78 -27.37
N GLU A 181 7.31 -6.44 -26.26
CA GLU A 181 7.67 -7.86 -26.27
C GLU A 181 6.47 -8.75 -26.62
N THR A 182 5.30 -8.46 -26.07
CA THR A 182 4.05 -9.17 -26.40
C THR A 182 3.73 -9.05 -27.90
N GLU A 183 3.91 -7.87 -28.48
CA GLU A 183 3.72 -7.65 -29.93
C GLU A 183 4.74 -8.44 -30.76
N ARG A 184 6.03 -8.45 -30.37
CA ARG A 184 7.07 -9.25 -31.04
C ARG A 184 6.75 -10.74 -31.03
N VAL A 185 6.35 -11.27 -29.88
CA VAL A 185 5.97 -12.69 -29.73
C VAL A 185 4.77 -13.03 -30.59
N ASN A 186 3.73 -12.19 -30.60
CA ASN A 186 2.55 -12.38 -31.43
C ASN A 186 2.89 -12.34 -32.93
N ALA A 187 3.69 -11.36 -33.35
CA ALA A 187 4.15 -11.27 -34.74
C ALA A 187 4.97 -12.50 -35.17
N GLN A 188 5.80 -13.06 -34.27
CA GLN A 188 6.56 -14.28 -34.53
C GLN A 188 5.65 -15.50 -34.64
N ARG A 189 4.64 -15.63 -33.77
CA ARG A 189 3.62 -16.69 -33.86
C ARG A 189 2.86 -16.64 -35.18
N GLU A 190 2.42 -15.45 -35.59
CA GLU A 190 1.73 -15.26 -36.87
C GLU A 190 2.62 -15.54 -38.09
N ARG A 191 3.92 -15.23 -38.02
CA ARG A 191 4.89 -15.64 -39.06
C ARG A 191 5.04 -17.16 -39.12
N ARG A 192 5.20 -17.83 -37.97
CA ARG A 192 5.30 -19.30 -37.92
C ARG A 192 4.05 -19.97 -38.46
N ARG A 193 2.86 -19.46 -38.10
CA ARG A 193 1.58 -19.95 -38.60
C ARG A 193 1.49 -19.83 -40.12
N ARG A 194 1.79 -18.64 -40.68
CA ARG A 194 1.79 -18.41 -42.13
C ARG A 194 2.80 -19.29 -42.88
N ASN A 195 3.98 -19.51 -42.30
CA ASN A 195 4.96 -20.41 -42.89
C ASN A 195 4.47 -21.86 -42.89
N ALA A 196 3.89 -22.34 -41.79
CA ALA A 196 3.31 -23.68 -41.71
C ALA A 196 2.17 -23.86 -42.72
N GLU A 197 1.27 -22.88 -42.86
CA GLU A 197 0.19 -22.88 -43.86
C GLU A 197 0.76 -22.98 -45.30
N ARG A 198 1.83 -22.23 -45.61
CA ARG A 198 2.53 -22.32 -46.90
C ARG A 198 3.15 -23.68 -47.14
N ASP A 199 3.80 -24.26 -46.14
CA ASP A 199 4.44 -25.57 -46.26
C ASP A 199 3.40 -26.67 -46.49
N THR A 200 2.24 -26.63 -45.82
CA THR A 200 1.12 -27.54 -46.11
C THR A 200 0.55 -27.35 -47.52
N ALA A 201 0.48 -26.11 -48.04
CA ALA A 201 0.00 -25.87 -49.39
C ALA A 201 0.99 -26.32 -50.48
N ARG A 202 2.29 -26.38 -50.15
CA ARG A 202 3.36 -26.84 -51.05
C ARG A 202 3.62 -28.34 -50.96
N ALA A 203 3.08 -29.02 -49.96
CA ALA A 203 3.14 -30.47 -49.87
C ALA A 203 2.50 -31.10 -51.13
N PRO A 204 3.18 -32.04 -51.80
CA PRO A 204 2.63 -32.68 -52.99
C PRO A 204 1.30 -33.34 -52.62
N ARG A 205 0.24 -33.02 -53.38
CA ARG A 205 -1.05 -33.68 -53.21
C ARG A 205 -0.82 -35.19 -53.29
N PRO A 206 -1.36 -36.00 -52.38
CA PRO A 206 -1.33 -37.45 -52.57
C PRO A 206 -1.92 -37.73 -53.95
N ARG A 207 -1.14 -38.42 -54.77
CA ARG A 207 -1.52 -38.82 -56.12
C ARG A 207 -2.83 -39.61 -55.95
N ASN A 208 -3.91 -39.18 -56.61
CA ASN A 208 -5.16 -39.92 -56.64
C ASN A 208 -4.86 -41.32 -57.18
N GLU A 209 -4.66 -42.28 -56.28
CA GLU A 209 -4.83 -43.69 -56.63
C GLU A 209 -6.33 -43.91 -56.82
N PRO A 210 -6.76 -44.49 -57.96
CA PRO A 210 -8.16 -44.81 -58.15
C PRO A 210 -8.60 -45.75 -57.03
N ALA A 211 -9.77 -45.48 -56.46
CA ALA A 211 -10.41 -46.32 -55.46
C ALA A 211 -10.41 -47.78 -55.96
N PRO A 212 -10.11 -48.76 -55.10
CA PRO A 212 -10.21 -50.15 -55.49
C PRO A 212 -11.66 -50.45 -55.86
N GLU A 213 -11.81 -50.86 -57.11
CA GLU A 213 -13.03 -51.38 -57.72
C GLU A 213 -13.66 -52.42 -56.80
N ALA A 214 -14.97 -52.24 -56.58
CA ALA A 214 -15.78 -53.08 -55.72
C ALA A 214 -15.68 -54.55 -56.16
N ALA A 215 -15.06 -55.38 -55.31
CA ALA A 215 -15.30 -56.82 -55.36
C ALA A 215 -16.62 -57.09 -54.64
N GLU A 216 -17.64 -57.42 -55.44
CA GLU A 216 -18.92 -57.97 -55.01
C GLU A 216 -18.74 -59.07 -53.95
N ARG A 217 -19.37 -58.91 -52.79
CA ARG A 217 -19.95 -60.05 -52.07
C ARG A 217 -21.39 -59.75 -51.69
N LYS A 218 -22.21 -60.72 -52.06
CA LYS A 218 -23.66 -60.80 -52.03
C LYS A 218 -24.28 -60.40 -50.68
N THR A 219 -25.39 -59.68 -50.84
CA THR A 219 -26.60 -59.66 -50.03
C THR A 219 -26.86 -60.93 -49.22
N ASP A 220 -27.15 -60.75 -47.93
CA ASP A 220 -28.32 -61.33 -47.27
C ASP A 220 -28.85 -60.33 -46.22
N GLU A 221 -30.08 -59.87 -46.44
CA GLU A 221 -30.96 -59.12 -45.54
C GLU A 221 -31.76 -60.11 -44.66
N PRO A 222 -32.63 -59.69 -43.72
CA PRO A 222 -32.71 -58.43 -42.95
C PRO A 222 -32.90 -58.72 -41.45
N SER A 223 -33.00 -57.69 -40.60
CA SER A 223 -34.17 -57.51 -39.72
C SER A 223 -33.93 -56.45 -38.64
N ALA A 224 -34.71 -55.38 -38.79
CA ALA A 224 -35.46 -54.67 -37.75
C ALA A 224 -34.72 -53.94 -36.61
N ALA A 225 -35.07 -52.67 -36.54
CA ALA A 225 -35.71 -52.00 -35.41
C ALA A 225 -34.92 -50.85 -34.77
N ASN A 226 -35.51 -49.67 -35.01
CA ASN A 226 -35.77 -48.58 -34.05
C ASN A 226 -34.61 -47.62 -33.78
N GLU A 227 -34.75 -46.35 -34.16
CA GLU A 227 -35.41 -45.27 -33.37
C GLU A 227 -34.66 -45.09 -32.04
N GLU A 228 -34.19 -43.93 -31.61
CA GLU A 228 -34.47 -42.54 -31.94
C GLU A 228 -33.39 -41.71 -31.21
N ALA A 229 -33.22 -40.45 -31.63
CA ALA A 229 -32.97 -39.26 -30.79
C ALA A 229 -32.17 -39.43 -29.47
N THR A 230 -31.14 -38.65 -29.14
CA THR A 230 -31.06 -37.19 -29.17
C THR A 230 -29.77 -36.74 -28.46
N ALA A 231 -29.31 -35.53 -28.81
CA ALA A 231 -28.69 -34.52 -27.93
C ALA A 231 -27.45 -34.93 -27.08
N VAL A 232 -26.26 -34.40 -27.41
CA VAL A 232 -25.68 -33.22 -26.75
C VAL A 232 -25.59 -33.38 -25.23
N THR A 233 -24.37 -33.46 -24.69
CA THR A 233 -23.81 -32.46 -23.77
C THR A 233 -22.36 -32.78 -23.45
N ARG A 234 -21.54 -31.74 -23.57
CA ARG A 234 -20.15 -31.61 -23.16
C ARG A 234 -20.14 -31.39 -21.64
N ASP A 235 -19.43 -32.22 -20.88
CA ASP A 235 -19.01 -31.82 -19.54
C ASP A 235 -17.56 -32.22 -19.27
N GLN A 236 -16.77 -31.20 -18.95
CA GLN A 236 -15.43 -31.29 -18.44
C GLN A 236 -15.53 -31.09 -16.93
N SER A 237 -14.97 -32.00 -16.13
CA SER A 237 -14.49 -31.62 -14.81
C SER A 237 -13.33 -32.49 -14.31
N PRO A 238 -12.45 -31.91 -13.46
CA PRO A 238 -11.01 -32.21 -13.42
C PRO A 238 -10.59 -33.21 -12.33
N PRO A 239 -9.34 -33.72 -12.34
CA PRO A 239 -8.87 -34.68 -11.35
C PRO A 239 -8.65 -34.05 -9.97
N GLY A 240 -9.28 -34.68 -8.96
CA GLY A 240 -9.14 -34.34 -7.55
C GLY A 240 -7.73 -34.63 -7.00
N ARG A 241 -7.23 -33.68 -6.20
CA ARG A 241 -5.98 -33.80 -5.43
C ARG A 241 -6.18 -34.70 -4.22
N ASN A 242 -5.46 -35.81 -4.18
CA ASN A 242 -5.27 -36.62 -2.97
C ASN A 242 -4.28 -35.93 -1.99
N ARG A 243 -4.76 -35.68 -0.77
CA ARG A 243 -4.01 -35.76 0.51
C ARG A 243 -4.64 -36.96 1.26
N PRO A 244 -3.93 -37.77 2.08
CA PRO A 244 -3.19 -37.27 3.25
C PRO A 244 -1.95 -38.10 3.68
N ASN A 245 -1.07 -37.52 4.50
CA ASN A 245 -0.47 -38.19 5.69
C ASN A 245 0.59 -37.30 6.35
N GLY A 246 0.60 -37.28 7.69
CA GLY A 246 1.66 -36.65 8.48
C GLY A 246 1.27 -36.33 9.92
N ARG A 247 1.20 -37.36 10.76
CA ARG A 247 1.01 -37.28 12.22
C ARG A 247 2.32 -36.93 12.94
N GLY A 248 2.20 -36.26 14.10
CA GLY A 248 3.17 -36.28 15.21
C GLY A 248 3.96 -34.98 15.35
N ARG A 249 4.24 -34.43 16.55
CA ARG A 249 4.10 -34.88 17.94
C ARG A 249 4.10 -33.62 18.83
N ARG A 250 3.32 -33.65 19.93
CA ARG A 250 3.55 -32.82 21.13
C ARG A 250 4.82 -33.30 21.85
N PRO A 251 5.45 -32.41 22.62
CA PRO A 251 5.61 -32.76 24.03
C PRO A 251 5.24 -31.61 24.99
N GLN A 252 4.72 -32.03 26.14
CA GLN A 252 4.55 -31.23 27.34
C GLN A 252 5.92 -31.03 28.02
N SER A 253 6.17 -29.85 28.59
CA SER A 253 7.07 -29.73 29.74
C SER A 253 6.47 -28.79 30.78
N ARG A 254 6.16 -29.39 31.93
CA ARG A 254 5.93 -28.75 33.22
C ARG A 254 7.26 -28.22 33.75
N GLY A 255 7.27 -27.09 34.46
CA GLY A 255 8.45 -26.73 35.25
C GLY A 255 8.47 -25.36 35.93
N ARG A 256 7.83 -25.29 37.11
CA ARG A 256 8.27 -24.57 38.32
C ARG A 256 8.28 -23.02 38.36
N ASN A 257 7.34 -22.53 39.17
CA ASN A 257 7.52 -21.58 40.27
C ASN A 257 8.97 -21.23 40.64
N ARG A 258 9.27 -19.94 40.69
CA ARG A 258 9.99 -19.33 41.82
C ARG A 258 9.54 -17.88 42.03
N GLN A 259 8.95 -17.66 43.20
CA GLN A 259 8.80 -16.37 43.86
C GLN A 259 10.19 -15.85 44.22
N THR A 260 10.47 -14.59 43.93
CA THR A 260 11.44 -13.78 44.68
C THR A 260 10.83 -12.40 44.89
N ALA A 261 10.66 -12.06 46.16
CA ALA A 261 10.15 -10.81 46.69
C ALA A 261 11.13 -9.64 46.44
N PRO A 262 10.69 -8.38 46.61
CA PRO A 262 11.46 -7.19 46.30
C PRO A 262 12.49 -6.85 47.39
N ASN A 263 13.67 -6.38 46.97
CA ASN A 263 14.70 -5.86 47.86
C ASN A 263 14.52 -4.34 48.02
N THR A 264 14.12 -3.93 49.23
CA THR A 264 14.18 -2.56 49.74
C THR A 264 15.48 -2.37 50.53
N PRO A 265 16.20 -1.25 50.37
CA PRO A 265 17.09 -0.73 51.40
C PRO A 265 16.40 0.41 52.20
N LYS A 266 16.53 0.32 53.52
CA LYS A 266 16.31 1.36 54.54
C LYS A 266 17.24 2.56 54.27
N PHE A 267 16.78 3.80 54.39
CA PHE A 267 16.88 4.67 55.58
C PHE A 267 18.29 4.70 56.19
N ASP A 268 19.00 5.80 55.98
CA ASP A 268 19.92 6.41 56.93
C ASP A 268 19.57 7.91 56.98
N ASP A 269 19.23 8.36 58.20
CA ASP A 269 19.15 9.76 58.61
C ASP A 269 20.57 10.28 58.88
N ASP A 270 20.90 11.45 58.34
CA ASP A 270 21.72 12.52 58.96
C ASP A 270 21.57 13.82 58.15
#